data_AF-A0A2V6G3K0-F1
#
_entry.id   AF-A0A2V6G3K0-F1
#
_cell.length_a   1.000
_cell.length_b   1.000
_cell.length_c   1.000
_cell.angle_alpha   90.00
_cell.angle_beta   90.00
_cell.angle_gamma   90.00
#
_symmetry.space_group_name_H-M   'P 1'
#
loop_
_entity.id
_entity.type
_entity.pdbx_description
1 polymer ?
#
loop_
_entity_poly.entity_id
_entity_poly.type
_entity_poly.pdbx_seq_one_letter_code
_entity_poly.pdbx_strand_id
1 'polypeptide(L)'
;MTSDSEWNGRYVLKSEWSPDSRFFVFSTFSSGGHSGWNFRTFVYSVDANKFVSVDEKIRPVTDHDFQLLPSHTLQVETLNPLGIDYPSMKRTIDLATLFR
;
A
#
# COMPACT_ATOMS: atom_id res chain seq x y z
N MET A 1 -26.28 3.10 -20.68
CA MET A 1 -25.43 1.91 -20.88
C MET A 1 -24.70 1.67 -19.58
N THR A 2 -25.27 0.82 -18.73
CA THR A 2 -24.65 0.36 -17.49
C THR A 2 -23.66 -0.74 -17.86
N SER A 3 -22.37 -0.54 -17.60
CA SER A 3 -21.39 -1.60 -17.76
C SER A 3 -21.55 -2.56 -16.57
N ASP A 4 -22.21 -3.69 -16.81
CA ASP A 4 -22.18 -4.83 -15.92
C ASP A 4 -20.73 -5.34 -15.80
N SER A 5 -20.14 -5.20 -14.62
CA SER A 5 -19.15 -6.17 -14.12
C SER A 5 -19.10 -6.14 -12.60
N GLU A 6 -19.91 -7.01 -11.99
CA GLU A 6 -19.98 -7.32 -10.56
C GLU A 6 -18.70 -8.02 -10.03
N TRP A 7 -17.53 -7.71 -10.58
CA TRP A 7 -16.24 -8.37 -10.27
C TRP A 7 -15.05 -7.42 -10.09
N ASN A 8 -15.29 -6.12 -9.89
CA ASN A 8 -14.21 -5.16 -9.61
C ASN A 8 -13.87 -5.16 -8.11
N GLY A 9 -13.32 -6.28 -7.65
CA GLY A 9 -12.84 -6.47 -6.28
C GLY A 9 -11.38 -6.09 -6.13
N ARG A 10 -10.94 -6.07 -4.87
CA ARG A 10 -9.53 -6.04 -4.54
C ARG A 10 -9.18 -7.26 -3.71
N TYR A 11 -8.13 -7.94 -4.13
CA TYR A 11 -7.58 -9.08 -3.41
C TYR A 11 -6.40 -8.60 -2.57
N VAL A 12 -6.31 -9.09 -1.33
CA VAL A 12 -5.11 -8.91 -0.52
C VAL A 12 -4.06 -9.88 -1.03
N LEU A 13 -2.90 -9.36 -1.46
CA LEU A 13 -1.77 -10.19 -1.91
C LEU A 13 -0.76 -10.44 -0.79
N LYS A 14 -0.58 -9.45 0.09
CA LYS A 14 0.28 -9.54 1.25
C LYS A 14 -0.32 -8.78 2.41
N SER A 15 -0.19 -9.32 3.61
CA SER A 15 -0.56 -8.63 4.85
C SER A 15 0.34 -9.04 6.00
N GLU A 16 0.63 -8.10 6.89
CA GLU A 16 1.50 -8.33 8.04
C GLU A 16 1.12 -7.38 9.19
N TRP A 17 1.22 -7.87 10.43
CA TRP A 17 1.16 -7.05 11.64
C TRP A 17 2.55 -6.63 12.06
N SER A 18 2.70 -5.42 12.60
CA SER A 18 3.94 -5.05 13.27
C SER A 18 4.19 -5.99 14.45
N PRO A 19 5.45 -6.27 14.84
CA PRO A 19 5.76 -7.21 15.91
C PRO A 19 5.07 -6.89 17.25
N ASP A 20 4.78 -5.62 17.50
CA ASP A 20 4.08 -5.13 18.69
C ASP A 20 2.57 -4.91 18.49
N SER A 21 2.02 -5.35 17.35
CA SER A 21 0.60 -5.28 17.00
C SER A 21 -0.01 -3.87 16.97
N ARG A 22 0.79 -2.82 16.87
CA ARG A 22 0.28 -1.44 16.78
C ARG A 22 -0.17 -1.03 15.38
N PHE A 23 0.38 -1.69 14.35
CA PHE A 23 0.05 -1.44 12.96
C PHE A 23 -0.24 -2.72 12.20
N PHE A 24 -1.19 -2.66 11.27
CA PHE A 24 -1.46 -3.71 10.30
C PHE A 24 -1.32 -3.16 8.89
N VAL A 25 -0.49 -3.79 8.07
CA VAL A 25 -0.21 -3.37 6.70
C VAL A 25 -0.73 -4.43 5.76
N PHE A 26 -1.41 -4.01 4.68
CA PHE A 26 -1.80 -4.92 3.62
C PHE A 26 -1.74 -4.27 2.25
N SER A 27 -1.27 -5.04 1.27
CA SER A 27 -1.20 -4.65 -0.14
C SER A 27 -2.27 -5.36 -0.94
N THR A 28 -2.90 -4.61 -1.83
CA THR A 28 -4.03 -5.08 -2.63
C THR A 28 -3.75 -5.06 -4.12
N PHE A 29 -4.34 -6.00 -4.84
CA PHE A 29 -4.38 -6.01 -6.31
C PHE A 29 -5.82 -5.87 -6.78
N SER A 30 -6.04 -5.07 -7.83
CA SER A 30 -7.37 -4.89 -8.40
C SER A 30 -7.60 -5.89 -9.53
N SER A 31 -8.72 -6.61 -9.47
CA SER A 31 -9.13 -7.56 -10.51
C SER A 31 -9.72 -6.90 -11.76
N GLY A 32 -9.92 -5.58 -11.74
CA GLY A 32 -10.51 -4.80 -12.82
C GLY A 32 -9.62 -3.66 -13.29
N GLY A 33 -9.66 -3.36 -14.60
CA GLY A 33 -9.02 -2.20 -15.20
C GLY A 33 -7.55 -2.36 -15.61
N HIS A 34 -6.96 -1.26 -16.11
CA HIS A 34 -5.63 -1.20 -16.73
C HIS A 34 -4.45 -0.99 -15.74
N SER A 35 -4.67 -1.17 -14.43
CA SER A 35 -3.70 -0.80 -13.38
C SER A 35 -3.03 -2.02 -12.73
N GLY A 36 -2.65 -3.03 -13.52
CA GLY A 36 -1.93 -4.21 -13.01
C GLY A 36 -0.56 -3.93 -12.39
N TRP A 37 -0.07 -2.70 -12.53
CA TRP A 37 1.17 -2.19 -11.95
C TRP A 37 0.98 -1.51 -10.59
N ASN A 38 -0.26 -1.20 -10.16
CA ASN A 38 -0.51 -0.52 -8.89
C ASN A 38 -1.03 -1.48 -7.83
N PHE A 39 -0.28 -1.58 -6.74
CA PHE A 39 -0.59 -2.46 -5.62
C PHE A 39 -0.94 -1.62 -4.39
N ARG A 40 -2.13 -1.01 -4.36
CA ARG A 40 -2.44 -0.07 -3.27
C ARG A 40 -2.22 -0.71 -1.91
N THR A 41 -1.45 -0.03 -1.09
CA THR A 41 -1.07 -0.46 0.25
C THR A 41 -1.78 0.41 1.27
N PHE A 42 -2.33 -0.24 2.29
CA PHE A 42 -3.02 0.41 3.38
C PHE A 42 -2.34 0.06 4.69
N VAL A 43 -2.38 1.01 5.62
CA VAL A 43 -1.91 0.85 6.98
C VAL A 43 -3.06 1.14 7.93
N TYR A 44 -3.36 0.21 8.82
CA TYR A 44 -4.20 0.42 9.98
C TYR A 44 -3.33 0.77 11.18
N SER A 45 -3.76 1.72 11.99
CA SER A 45 -3.17 1.99 13.31
C SER A 45 -4.19 1.66 14.39
N VAL A 46 -3.77 0.89 15.39
CA VAL A 46 -4.58 0.59 16.57
C VAL A 46 -4.87 1.86 17.36
N ASP A 47 -3.85 2.68 17.63
CA ASP A 47 -3.98 3.88 18.45
C ASP A 47 -4.87 4.94 17.80
N ALA A 48 -4.73 5.12 16.47
CA ALA A 48 -5.55 6.07 15.73
C ALA A 48 -6.90 5.49 15.28
N ASN A 49 -7.11 4.17 15.46
CA ASN A 49 -8.30 3.42 15.04
C ASN A 49 -8.78 3.77 13.63
N LYS A 50 -7.85 3.83 12.66
CA LYS A 50 -8.15 4.22 11.27
C LYS A 50 -7.20 3.56 10.28
N PHE A 51 -7.65 3.45 9.03
CA PHE A 51 -6.81 3.09 7.88
C PHE A 51 -6.32 4.35 7.17
N VAL A 52 -5.11 4.28 6.62
CA VAL A 52 -4.54 5.29 5.71
C VAL A 52 -3.96 4.59 4.48
N SER A 53 -4.06 5.22 3.30
CA SER A 53 -3.43 4.73 2.08
C SER A 53 -2.01 5.26 1.97
N VAL A 54 -1.04 4.36 1.76
CA VAL A 54 0.34 4.72 1.45
C VAL A 54 0.41 5.46 0.11
N ASP A 55 -0.40 5.03 -0.87
CA ASP A 55 -0.48 5.64 -2.19
C ASP A 55 -0.87 7.11 -2.14
N GLU A 56 -1.85 7.46 -1.30
CA GLU A 56 -2.34 8.83 -1.12
C GLU A 56 -1.39 9.69 -0.28
N LYS A 57 -0.78 9.11 0.75
CA LYS A 57 0.12 9.84 1.66
C LYS A 57 1.52 10.03 1.10
N ILE A 58 2.00 9.10 0.28
CA ILE A 58 3.38 9.04 -0.19
C ILE A 58 3.38 9.11 -1.72
N ARG A 59 3.16 7.99 -2.40
CA ARG A 59 3.07 7.83 -3.87
C ARG A 59 2.51 6.44 -4.20
N PRO A 60 1.94 6.22 -5.40
CA PRO A 60 1.44 4.91 -5.81
C PRO A 60 2.44 3.79 -5.58
N VAL A 61 2.02 2.70 -4.95
CA VAL A 61 2.85 1.53 -4.70
C VAL A 61 2.91 0.66 -5.96
N THR A 62 4.11 0.20 -6.31
CA THR A 62 4.39 -0.54 -7.55
C THR A 62 4.84 -1.98 -7.34
N ASP A 63 5.03 -2.41 -6.09
CA ASP A 63 5.23 -3.81 -5.73
C ASP A 63 4.36 -4.17 -4.51
N HIS A 64 3.74 -5.34 -4.55
CA HIS A 64 2.95 -5.86 -3.44
C HIS A 64 3.81 -6.37 -2.29
N ASP A 65 5.07 -6.75 -2.54
CA ASP A 65 5.98 -7.32 -1.54
C ASP A 65 6.71 -6.23 -0.75
N PHE A 66 6.06 -5.75 0.31
CA PHE A 66 6.66 -4.80 1.25
C PHE A 66 7.43 -5.50 2.37
N GLN A 67 8.31 -4.80 3.09
CA GLN A 67 8.92 -5.31 4.32
C GLN A 67 8.52 -4.47 5.52
N LEU A 68 8.03 -5.12 6.57
CA LEU A 68 7.76 -4.48 7.85
C LEU A 68 8.94 -4.73 8.79
N LEU A 69 9.72 -3.68 8.99
CA LEU A 69 10.94 -3.70 9.81
C LEU A 69 10.61 -3.33 11.27
N PRO A 70 11.52 -3.65 12.22
CA PRO A 70 11.42 -3.15 13.59
C PRO A 70 11.28 -1.63 13.64
N SER A 71 10.79 -1.11 14.79
CA SER A 71 10.55 0.33 14.99
C SER A 71 9.51 0.91 14.03
N HIS A 72 8.44 0.17 13.75
CA HIS A 72 7.28 0.61 12.93
C HIS A 72 7.68 1.12 11.55
N THR A 73 8.71 0.54 10.96
CA THR A 73 9.26 1.02 9.69
C THR A 73 8.76 0.15 8.55
N LEU A 74 8.09 0.75 7.58
CA LEU A 74 7.63 0.09 6.37
C LEU A 74 8.56 0.43 5.20
N GLN A 75 9.05 -0.61 4.53
CA GLN A 75 9.80 -0.48 3.29
C GLN A 75 8.96 -0.95 2.10
N VAL A 76 8.75 -0.09 1.11
CA VAL A 76 7.91 -0.38 -0.07
C VAL A 76 8.58 0.15 -1.34
N GLU A 77 8.17 -0.37 -2.49
CA GLU A 77 8.49 0.24 -3.78
C GLU A 77 7.34 1.12 -4.28
N THR A 78 7.68 2.34 -4.68
CA THR A 78 6.72 3.33 -5.18
C THR A 78 7.07 3.78 -6.58
N LEU A 79 6.06 4.29 -7.28
CA LEU A 79 6.20 4.93 -8.58
C LEU A 79 7.28 6.01 -8.51
N ASN A 80 8.21 6.00 -9.46
CA ASN A 80 9.23 7.02 -9.57
C ASN A 80 8.58 8.42 -9.69
N PRO A 81 9.10 9.47 -9.02
CA PRO A 81 8.70 10.85 -9.25
C PRO A 81 8.63 11.27 -10.72
N LEU A 82 9.52 10.72 -11.55
CA LEU A 82 9.62 11.03 -12.98
C LEU A 82 8.58 10.30 -13.85
N GLY A 83 7.86 9.30 -13.32
CA GLY A 83 6.81 8.57 -14.05
C GLY A 83 7.01 7.06 -14.09
N ILE A 84 6.11 6.36 -14.80
CA ILE A 84 6.08 4.89 -14.88
C ILE A 84 7.20 4.28 -15.73
N ASP A 85 7.77 5.07 -16.64
CA ASP A 85 8.87 4.61 -17.52
C ASP A 85 10.22 4.58 -16.80
N TYR A 86 10.28 5.06 -15.56
CA TYR A 86 11.48 5.07 -14.73
C TYR A 86 11.42 3.97 -13.67
N PRO A 87 12.58 3.39 -13.28
CA PRO A 87 12.62 2.38 -12.23
C PRO A 87 11.91 2.82 -10.96
N SER A 88 11.20 1.90 -10.33
CA SER A 88 10.56 2.10 -9.03
C SER A 88 11.55 2.64 -8.00
N MET A 89 11.03 3.39 -7.04
CA MET A 89 11.82 3.96 -5.97
C MET A 89 11.47 3.27 -4.66
N LYS A 90 12.47 2.62 -4.05
CA LYS A 90 12.37 2.10 -2.70
C LYS A 90 12.21 3.24 -1.71
N ARG A 91 11.20 3.15 -0.85
CA ARG A 91 10.89 4.12 0.20
C ARG A 91 10.90 3.43 1.55
N THR A 92 11.42 4.12 2.55
CA THR A 92 11.38 3.72 3.95
C THR A 92 10.51 4.74 4.69
N ILE A 93 9.47 4.27 5.36
CA ILE A 93 8.42 5.10 5.94
C ILE A 93 8.28 4.71 7.42
N ASP A 94 8.37 5.68 8.33
CA ASP A 94 7.90 5.49 9.70
C ASP A 94 6.37 5.52 9.70
N LEU A 95 5.74 4.39 10.04
CA LEU A 95 4.29 4.22 10.00
C LEU A 95 3.56 5.23 10.88
N ALA A 96 4.14 5.67 12.00
CA ALA A 96 3.51 6.65 12.88
C ALA A 96 3.33 8.02 12.20
N THR A 97 4.18 8.35 11.20
CA THR A 97 4.08 9.63 10.47
C THR A 97 2.88 9.70 9.54
N LEU A 98 2.32 8.55 9.12
CA LEU A 98 1.19 8.51 8.19
C LEU A 98 -0.14 8.96 8.82
N PHE A 99 -0.21 8.95 10.16
CA PHE A 99 -1.44 9.20 10.91
C PHE A 99 -1.52 10.61 11.51
N ARG A 100 -0.46 11.42 11.32
CA ARG A 100 -0.40 12.84 11.67
C ARG A 100 -1.21 13.71 10.71
#